data_AF-A0A428RXS4-F1
#
_entry.id   AF-A0A428RXS4-F1
#
_cell.length_a   1.000
_cell.length_b   1.000
_cell.length_c   1.000
_cell.angle_alpha   90.00
_cell.angle_beta   90.00
_cell.angle_gamma   90.00
#
_symmetry.space_group_name_H-M   'P 1'
#
loop_
_entity.id
_entity.type
_entity.pdbx_description
1 polymer ?
#
loop_
_entity_poly.entity_id
_entity_poly.type
_entity_poly.pdbx_seq_one_letter_code
_entity_poly.pdbx_strand_id
1 'polypeptide(L)'
;MSVTAARREEINGLEMKINDAITWMQTKQVELQAMVDLVSNVPEHIRDGMSRSASSSTKKKGRGETVDIDETLAKYQRAITEMRNAIAYKQQEVERLKKEKRELEEYEQSI
;
A
#
# COMPACT_ATOMS: atom_id res chain seq x y z
N MET A 1 -21.58 3.07 31.46
CA MET A 1 -20.54 2.40 30.67
C MET A 1 -19.27 2.37 31.49
N SER A 2 -18.62 1.20 31.62
CA SER A 2 -17.30 1.11 32.24
C SER A 2 -16.24 1.74 31.33
N VAL A 3 -15.14 2.23 31.91
CA VAL A 3 -14.00 2.79 31.15
C VAL A 3 -13.39 1.72 30.22
N THR A 4 -13.37 0.47 30.68
CA THR A 4 -12.94 -0.72 29.94
C THR A 4 -13.84 -1.03 28.74
N ALA A 5 -15.17 -0.94 28.88
CA ALA A 5 -16.09 -1.11 27.74
C ALA A 5 -15.93 0.00 26.69
N ALA A 6 -15.74 1.25 27.13
CA ALA A 6 -15.48 2.37 26.21
C ALA A 6 -14.17 2.18 25.41
N ARG A 7 -13.11 1.71 26.08
CA ARG A 7 -11.82 1.42 25.42
C ARG A 7 -11.90 0.26 24.43
N ARG A 8 -12.65 -0.80 24.74
CA ARG A 8 -12.87 -1.93 23.81
C ARG A 8 -13.59 -1.49 22.55
N GLU A 9 -14.56 -0.59 22.66
CA GLU A 9 -15.27 -0.05 21.50
C GLU A 9 -14.38 0.87 20.64
N GLU A 10 -13.52 1.67 21.27
CA GLU A 10 -12.50 2.44 20.57
C GLU A 10 -11.55 1.53 19.77
N ILE A 11 -11.09 0.43 20.40
CA ILE A 11 -10.26 -0.58 19.74
C ILE A 11 -10.96 -1.17 18.52
N ASN A 12 -12.25 -1.54 18.62
CA ASN A 12 -13.03 -2.05 17.48
C ASN A 12 -13.03 -1.06 16.30
N GLY A 13 -13.24 0.23 16.59
CA GLY A 13 -13.22 1.28 15.57
C GLY A 13 -11.84 1.46 14.92
N LEU A 14 -10.76 1.32 15.69
CA LEU A 14 -9.40 1.36 15.18
C LEU A 14 -9.08 0.13 14.31
N GLU A 15 -9.48 -1.07 14.74
CA GLU A 15 -9.32 -2.30 13.97
C GLU A 15 -10.01 -2.21 12.60
N MET A 16 -11.26 -1.72 12.54
CA MET A 16 -11.96 -1.52 11.27
C MET A 16 -11.19 -0.57 10.35
N LYS A 17 -10.81 0.62 10.84
CA LYS A 17 -10.07 1.61 10.03
C LYS A 17 -8.74 1.07 9.51
N ILE A 18 -8.03 0.30 10.34
CA ILE A 18 -6.75 -0.30 9.93
C ILE A 18 -6.99 -1.38 8.86
N ASN A 19 -8.00 -2.22 9.02
CA ASN A 19 -8.36 -3.26 8.05
C ASN A 19 -8.81 -2.67 6.71
N ASP A 20 -9.59 -1.58 6.72
CA ASP A 20 -9.99 -0.86 5.52
C ASP A 20 -8.76 -0.30 4.79
N ALA A 21 -7.82 0.30 5.53
CA ALA A 21 -6.58 0.80 4.97
C ALA A 21 -5.70 -0.33 4.39
N ILE A 22 -5.60 -1.49 5.08
CA ILE A 22 -4.90 -2.66 4.57
C ILE A 22 -5.53 -3.14 3.26
N THR A 23 -6.85 -3.27 3.21
CA THR A 23 -7.59 -3.73 2.02
C THR A 23 -7.36 -2.81 0.82
N TRP A 24 -7.41 -1.50 1.07
CA TRP A 24 -7.13 -0.50 0.04
C TRP A 24 -5.67 -0.61 -0.47
N MET A 25 -4.70 -0.72 0.42
CA MET A 25 -3.28 -0.86 0.05
C MET A 25 -3.02 -2.15 -0.72
N GLN A 26 -3.62 -3.27 -0.30
CA GLN A 26 -3.51 -4.55 -1.01
C GLN A 26 -4.07 -4.45 -2.43
N THR A 27 -5.23 -3.81 -2.59
CA THR A 27 -5.84 -3.58 -3.91
C THR A 27 -4.91 -2.76 -4.80
N LYS A 28 -4.35 -1.66 -4.28
CA LYS A 28 -3.40 -0.82 -5.05
C LYS A 28 -2.08 -1.52 -5.34
N GLN A 29 -1.60 -2.35 -4.44
CA GLN A 29 -0.41 -3.17 -4.67
C GLN A 29 -0.63 -4.15 -5.83
N VAL A 30 -1.80 -4.79 -5.91
CA VAL A 30 -2.15 -5.70 -7.02
C VAL A 30 -2.22 -4.94 -8.35
N GLU A 31 -2.86 -3.77 -8.38
CA GLU A 31 -2.93 -2.93 -9.58
C GLU A 31 -1.53 -2.53 -10.08
N LEU A 32 -0.65 -2.06 -9.17
CA LEU A 32 0.72 -1.68 -9.53
C LEU A 32 1.55 -2.86 -9.98
N GLN A 33 1.42 -4.01 -9.33
CA GLN A 33 2.13 -5.23 -9.73
C GLN A 33 1.70 -5.65 -11.15
N ALA A 34 0.41 -5.61 -11.47
CA ALA A 34 -0.07 -5.91 -12.82
C ALA A 34 0.52 -4.96 -13.88
N MET A 35 0.69 -3.67 -13.56
CA MET A 35 1.36 -2.71 -14.46
C MET A 35 2.84 -3.04 -14.65
N VAL A 36 3.55 -3.36 -13.56
CA VAL A 36 4.95 -3.76 -13.61
C VAL A 36 5.12 -5.02 -14.45
N ASP A 37 4.29 -6.03 -14.24
CA ASP A 37 4.37 -7.32 -14.95
C ASP A 37 4.12 -7.14 -16.45
N LEU A 38 3.10 -6.34 -16.82
CA LEU A 38 2.76 -6.08 -18.22
C LEU A 38 3.92 -5.43 -18.99
N VAL A 39 4.60 -4.45 -18.39
CA VAL A 39 5.68 -3.72 -19.05
C VAL A 39 7.01 -4.48 -18.94
N SER A 40 7.27 -5.20 -17.85
CA SER A 40 8.51 -5.96 -17.67
C SER A 40 8.66 -7.10 -18.67
N ASN A 41 7.54 -7.64 -19.18
CA ASN A 41 7.52 -8.65 -20.22
C ASN A 41 7.91 -8.12 -21.62
N VAL A 42 7.94 -6.79 -21.81
CA VAL A 42 8.38 -6.17 -23.06
C VAL A 42 9.91 -6.16 -23.11
N PRO A 43 10.56 -6.63 -24.18
CA PRO A 43 12.01 -6.56 -24.32
C PRO A 43 12.57 -5.15 -24.14
N GLU A 44 13.73 -5.03 -23.49
CA GLU A 44 14.37 -3.75 -23.14
C GLU A 44 14.52 -2.81 -24.35
N HIS A 45 15.00 -3.31 -25.49
CA HIS A 45 15.14 -2.50 -26.71
C HIS A 45 13.80 -1.92 -27.23
N ILE A 46 12.67 -2.59 -26.97
CA ILE A 46 11.34 -2.07 -27.29
C ILE A 46 10.93 -1.02 -26.26
N ARG A 47 11.20 -1.24 -24.97
CA ARG A 47 10.95 -0.25 -23.91
C ARG A 47 11.76 1.03 -24.14
N ASP A 48 13.01 0.94 -24.58
CA ASP A 48 13.81 2.10 -24.99
C ASP A 48 13.17 2.87 -26.14
N GLY A 49 12.68 2.16 -27.16
CA GLY A 49 11.95 2.76 -28.27
C GLY A 49 10.68 3.48 -27.80
N MET A 50 9.96 2.89 -26.85
CA MET A 50 8.78 3.48 -26.23
C MET A 50 9.13 4.72 -25.40
N SER A 51 10.20 4.70 -24.60
CA SER A 51 10.70 5.83 -23.82
C SER A 51 11.03 7.03 -24.71
N ARG A 52 11.74 6.80 -25.82
CA ARG A 52 12.05 7.85 -26.82
C ARG A 52 10.78 8.42 -27.45
N SER A 53 9.84 7.55 -27.81
CA SER A 53 8.56 7.95 -28.41
C SER A 53 7.71 8.78 -27.45
N ALA A 54 7.63 8.37 -26.18
CA ALA A 54 6.92 9.09 -25.12
C ALA A 54 7.56 10.46 -24.86
N SER A 55 8.89 10.51 -24.71
CA SER A 55 9.66 11.76 -24.56
C SER A 55 9.50 12.72 -25.74
N SER A 56 9.39 12.19 -26.96
CA SER A 56 9.12 13.01 -28.15
C SER A 56 7.70 13.59 -28.13
N SER A 57 6.73 12.78 -27.70
CA SER A 57 5.32 13.20 -27.59
C SER A 57 5.12 14.30 -26.54
N THR A 58 5.74 14.19 -25.36
CA THR A 58 5.69 15.22 -24.31
C THR A 58 6.33 16.53 -24.77
N LYS A 59 7.48 16.47 -25.46
CA LYS A 59 8.11 17.63 -26.10
C LYS A 59 7.20 18.28 -27.14
N LYS A 60 6.59 17.48 -28.03
CA LYS A 60 5.65 17.98 -29.04
C LYS A 60 4.42 18.67 -28.43
N LYS A 61 3.96 18.19 -27.27
CA LYS A 61 2.86 18.79 -26.50
C LYS A 61 3.29 19.97 -25.62
N GLY A 62 4.54 20.43 -25.73
CA GLY A 62 5.06 21.59 -24.99
C GLY A 62 5.37 21.32 -23.51
N ARG A 63 5.31 20.06 -23.05
CA ARG A 63 5.65 19.69 -21.66
C ARG A 63 7.15 19.52 -21.45
N GLY A 64 7.86 19.05 -22.48
CA GLY A 64 9.32 18.88 -22.42
C GLY A 64 9.84 17.74 -21.53
N GLU A 65 8.95 17.00 -20.88
CA GLU A 65 9.28 15.91 -19.94
C GLU A 65 10.04 14.78 -20.64
N THR A 66 11.18 14.37 -20.10
CA THR A 66 11.82 13.13 -20.53
C THR A 66 11.16 11.98 -19.79
N VAL A 67 10.69 10.98 -20.55
CA VAL A 67 10.00 9.80 -20.04
C VAL A 67 10.93 8.60 -20.20
N ASP A 68 11.34 8.04 -19.08
CA ASP A 68 12.06 6.77 -19.00
C ASP A 68 11.15 5.71 -18.36
N ILE A 69 10.80 4.69 -19.15
CA ILE A 69 9.92 3.60 -18.74
C ILE A 69 10.59 2.73 -17.66
N ASP A 70 11.91 2.52 -17.74
CA ASP A 70 12.61 1.69 -16.76
C ASP A 70 12.77 2.45 -15.43
N GLU A 71 12.97 3.77 -15.48
CA GLU A 71 12.88 4.62 -14.28
C GLU A 71 11.47 4.57 -13.66
N THR A 72 10.43 4.57 -14.50
CA THR A 72 9.04 4.46 -14.05
C THR A 72 8.75 3.10 -13.43
N LEU A 73 9.28 2.01 -13.98
CA LEU A 73 9.19 0.67 -13.41
C LEU A 73 9.86 0.59 -12.04
N ALA A 74 11.05 1.16 -11.90
CA ALA A 74 11.76 1.21 -10.63
C ALA A 74 10.95 1.97 -9.56
N LYS A 75 10.27 3.07 -9.95
CA LYS A 75 9.37 3.81 -9.04
C LYS A 75 8.19 2.95 -8.57
N TYR A 76 7.54 2.21 -9.47
CA TYR A 76 6.44 1.33 -9.09
C TYR A 76 6.90 0.16 -8.22
N GLN A 77 8.04 -0.46 -8.53
CA GLN A 77 8.61 -1.52 -7.68
C GLN A 77 8.95 -1.02 -6.28
N ARG A 78 9.48 0.20 -6.16
CA ARG A 78 9.71 0.84 -4.85
C ARG A 78 8.39 1.07 -4.10
N ALA A 79 7.39 1.63 -4.76
CA ALA A 79 6.08 1.86 -4.17
C ALA A 79 5.42 0.55 -3.69
N ILE A 80 5.51 -0.53 -4.46
CA ILE A 80 5.03 -1.86 -4.07
C ILE A 80 5.73 -2.34 -2.79
N THR A 81 7.05 -2.14 -2.71
CA THR A 81 7.84 -2.52 -1.53
C THR A 81 7.44 -1.72 -0.29
N GLU A 82 7.26 -0.41 -0.45
CA GLU A 82 6.77 0.48 0.61
C GLU A 82 5.38 0.09 1.09
N MET A 83 4.46 -0.24 0.17
CA MET A 83 3.12 -0.74 0.52
C MET A 83 3.17 -2.05 1.29
N ARG A 84 4.02 -3.01 0.89
CA ARG A 84 4.20 -4.28 1.63
C ARG A 84 4.66 -4.03 3.06
N ASN A 85 5.64 -3.15 3.24
CA ASN A 85 6.13 -2.78 4.57
C ASN A 85 5.05 -2.08 5.40
N ALA A 86 4.28 -1.17 4.80
CA ALA A 86 3.18 -0.48 5.47
C ALA A 86 2.04 -1.44 5.87
N ILE A 87 1.70 -2.41 5.02
CA ILE A 87 0.73 -3.48 5.34
C ILE A 87 1.22 -4.29 6.53
N ALA A 88 2.47 -4.77 6.50
CA ALA A 88 3.04 -5.57 7.59
C ALA A 88 3.03 -4.81 8.93
N TYR A 89 3.41 -3.52 8.91
CA TYR A 89 3.35 -2.67 10.10
C TYR A 89 1.92 -2.53 10.64
N LYS A 90 0.94 -2.28 9.76
CA LYS A 90 -0.47 -2.17 10.17
C LYS A 90 -1.03 -3.49 10.71
N GLN A 91 -0.61 -4.62 10.17
CA GLN A 91 -0.99 -5.95 10.69
C GLN A 91 -0.45 -6.17 12.10
N GLN A 92 0.78 -5.76 12.39
CA GLN A 92 1.33 -5.82 13.76
C GLN A 92 0.52 -4.94 14.72
N GLU A 93 0.09 -3.77 14.29
CA GLU A 93 -0.75 -2.88 15.08
C GLU A 93 -2.11 -3.50 15.41
N VAL A 94 -2.74 -4.19 14.45
CA VAL A 94 -3.98 -4.96 14.68
C VAL A 94 -3.76 -6.05 15.72
N GLU A 95 -2.67 -6.82 15.64
CA GLU A 95 -2.38 -7.86 16.63
C GLU A 95 -2.11 -7.29 18.02
N ARG A 96 -1.50 -6.11 18.11
CA ARG A 96 -1.32 -5.36 19.38
C ARG A 96 -2.67 -4.96 19.97
N LEU A 97 -3.56 -4.40 19.16
CA LEU A 97 -4.92 -3.99 19.57
C LEU A 97 -5.76 -5.20 20.02
N LYS A 98 -5.69 -6.34 19.32
CA LYS A 98 -6.34 -7.59 19.73
C LYS A 98 -5.82 -8.12 21.07
N LYS A 99 -4.53 -7.92 21.35
CA LYS A 99 -3.95 -8.30 22.64
C LYS A 99 -4.47 -7.38 23.76
N GLU A 100 -4.44 -6.07 23.55
CA GLU A 100 -4.98 -5.08 24.50
C GLU A 100 -6.47 -5.36 24.81
N LYS A 101 -7.26 -5.67 23.79
CA LYS A 101 -8.68 -6.03 23.97
C LYS A 101 -8.88 -7.27 24.85
N ARG A 102 -8.05 -8.31 24.68
CA ARG A 102 -8.07 -9.52 25.51
C ARG A 102 -7.69 -9.24 26.95
N GLU A 103 -6.64 -8.44 27.17
CA GLU A 103 -6.21 -8.04 28.52
C GLU A 103 -7.31 -7.26 29.25
N LEU A 104 -8.05 -6.40 28.54
CA LEU A 104 -9.20 -5.68 29.10
C LEU A 104 -10.37 -6.61 29.46
N GLU A 105 -10.62 -7.65 28.67
CA GLU A 105 -11.64 -8.68 28.95
C GLU A 105 -11.30 -9.51 30.19
N GLU A 106 -10.04 -9.93 30.32
CA GLU A 106 -9.55 -10.66 31.49
C GLU A 106 -9.62 -9.82 32.76
N TYR A 107 -9.26 -8.53 32.67
CA TYR A 107 -9.38 -7.59 33.79
C TYR A 107 -10.82 -7.45 34.28
N GLU A 108 -11.80 -7.29 33.37
CA GLU A 108 -13.22 -7.22 33.73
C GLU A 108 -13.76 -8.52 34.35
N GLN A 109 -13.21 -9.68 33.99
CA GLN A 109 -13.62 -10.98 34.56
C GLN A 109 -12.97 -11.27 35.93
N SER A 110 -11.85 -10.61 36.24
CA SER A 110 -11.10 -10.77 37.49
C SER A 110 -11.60 -9.89 38.65
N ILE A 111 -12.56 -8.99 38.38
CA ILE A 111 -13.22 -8.08 39.32
C ILE A 111 -14.64 -8.59 39.61
#